data_AF-I2CR59-F1
#
_entry.id   AF-I2CR59-F1
#
_cell.length_a   1.000
_cell.length_b   1.000
_cell.length_c   1.000
_cell.angle_alpha   90.00
_cell.angle_beta   90.00
_cell.angle_gamma   90.00
#
_symmetry.space_group_name_H-M   'P 1'
#
loop_
_entity.id
_entity.type
_entity.pdbx_description
1 polymer ?
#
loop_
_entity_poly.entity_id
_entity_poly.type
_entity_poly.pdbx_seq_one_letter_code
_entity_poly.pdbx_strand_id
1 'polypeptide(L)'
;MSERLSPSSLSLAPETAGGSHEERTVGAEALRSLRDLYLGQSLQRLCRPIEQMFPSQEGYQAAIPSKHDLQALLRVMQTEVVSALAEGGPLLLPHVLQGMVKAVYLFCAKIEAMINTGEGARKLYPLRGWMLGYEKEHNLQLLQLVALLHHGLQRLPQELAPAFRVGVSCTKAVAEAVGALETLAVVNLVHPYMVDIATELGGTLAEMHLKNYAPLPQEQEQGDKGQTMNSRFISTFQAAVEALRKHHLSRFPLQCEFVSRAFKALAGRLLRLYVSHAALVRPLNEAGKAKITNDMAMLETALYSLHPKLAELGAPYLEL
;
A
#
# COMPACT_ATOMS: atom_id res chain seq x y z
N MET A 1 -46.28 76.58 -9.57
CA MET A 1 -45.67 75.28 -9.28
C MET A 1 -44.44 75.14 -10.16
N SER A 2 -43.29 74.87 -9.52
CA SER A 2 -42.00 74.40 -10.05
C SER A 2 -41.21 75.38 -10.96
N GLU A 3 -40.07 75.93 -10.53
CA GLU A 3 -38.74 75.28 -10.34
C GLU A 3 -38.20 74.72 -11.67
N ARG A 4 -36.94 74.88 -12.09
CA ARG A 4 -35.67 75.40 -11.56
C ARG A 4 -34.72 75.43 -12.77
N LEU A 5 -33.88 76.46 -12.83
CA LEU A 5 -32.42 76.41 -13.02
C LEU A 5 -31.82 75.14 -13.65
N SER A 6 -31.10 75.35 -14.75
CA SER A 6 -30.04 74.49 -15.27
C SER A 6 -28.94 74.21 -14.23
N PRO A 7 -28.46 72.96 -14.15
CA PRO A 7 -27.08 72.72 -13.77
C PRO A 7 -26.39 71.72 -14.71
N SER A 8 -25.22 72.13 -15.20
CA SER A 8 -23.97 71.37 -15.21
C SER A 8 -24.10 69.84 -15.11
N SER A 9 -24.02 69.15 -16.24
CA SER A 9 -23.52 67.77 -16.26
C SER A 9 -22.00 67.81 -16.43
N LEU A 10 -21.31 67.68 -15.30
CA LEU A 10 -19.88 67.41 -15.23
C LEU A 10 -19.52 66.28 -16.19
N SER A 11 -18.63 66.58 -17.13
CA SER A 11 -17.78 65.58 -17.78
C SER A 11 -16.83 65.01 -16.70
N LEU A 12 -17.23 63.91 -16.05
CA LEU A 12 -16.26 63.05 -15.38
C LEU A 12 -15.46 62.33 -16.47
N ALA A 13 -14.31 62.91 -16.80
CA ALA A 13 -13.22 62.18 -17.42
C ALA A 13 -12.86 60.96 -16.53
N PRO A 14 -12.43 59.84 -17.12
CA PRO A 14 -12.06 58.66 -16.35
C PRO A 14 -10.82 59.03 -15.54
N GLU A 15 -10.96 59.12 -14.21
CA GLU A 15 -9.80 59.13 -13.33
C GLU A 15 -8.99 57.89 -13.63
N THR A 16 -7.78 58.14 -14.12
CA THR A 16 -6.75 57.18 -14.42
C THR A 16 -6.44 56.39 -13.14
N ALA A 17 -7.02 55.20 -13.03
CA ALA A 17 -6.57 54.14 -12.13
C ALA A 17 -5.20 53.61 -12.59
N GLY A 18 -4.20 54.48 -12.53
CA GLY A 18 -2.82 54.25 -12.94
C GLY A 18 -1.89 54.38 -11.74
N GLY A 19 -2.11 53.58 -10.68
CA GLY A 19 -1.09 53.43 -9.62
C GLY A 19 0.26 53.11 -10.26
N SER A 20 1.31 53.80 -9.80
CA SER A 20 2.63 53.79 -10.41
C SER A 20 3.19 52.36 -10.54
N HIS A 21 4.05 52.12 -11.54
CA HIS A 21 4.65 50.80 -11.75
C HIS A 21 5.35 50.29 -10.47
N GLU A 22 5.97 51.19 -9.71
CA GLU A 22 6.61 50.90 -8.43
C GLU A 22 5.61 50.46 -7.35
N GLU A 23 4.49 51.17 -7.15
CA GLU A 23 3.45 50.77 -6.19
C GLU A 23 2.84 49.40 -6.53
N ARG A 24 2.67 49.09 -7.82
CA ARG A 24 2.22 47.76 -8.28
C ARG A 24 3.25 46.67 -7.97
N THR A 25 4.55 46.96 -8.13
CA THR A 25 5.60 46.00 -7.78
C THR A 25 5.74 45.79 -6.27
N VAL A 26 5.67 46.85 -5.47
CA VAL A 26 5.75 46.78 -3.99
C VAL A 26 4.54 46.04 -3.42
N GLY A 27 3.33 46.33 -3.92
CA GLY A 27 2.12 45.61 -3.53
C GLY A 27 2.16 44.12 -3.91
N ALA A 28 2.69 43.78 -5.08
CA ALA A 28 2.86 42.39 -5.49
C ALA A 28 3.88 41.63 -4.63
N GLU A 29 4.98 42.29 -4.24
CA GLU A 29 5.99 41.72 -3.34
C GLU A 29 5.42 41.44 -1.94
N ALA A 30 4.64 42.39 -1.40
CA ALA A 30 3.97 42.23 -0.11
C ALA A 30 2.94 41.08 -0.11
N LEU A 31 2.19 40.90 -1.20
CA LEU A 31 1.26 39.78 -1.32
C LEU A 31 1.99 38.44 -1.44
N ARG A 32 3.16 38.40 -2.10
CA ARG A 32 3.99 37.18 -2.13
C ARG A 32 4.52 36.82 -0.76
N SER A 33 5.02 37.78 0.01
CA SER A 33 5.56 37.51 1.35
C SER A 33 4.47 37.01 2.30
N LEU A 34 3.25 37.57 2.24
CA LEU A 34 2.10 37.09 3.00
C LEU A 34 1.69 35.66 2.59
N ARG A 35 1.67 35.37 1.28
CA ARG A 35 1.43 34.01 0.78
C ARG A 35 2.48 33.03 1.31
N ASP A 36 3.75 33.38 1.26
CA ASP A 36 4.83 32.48 1.67
C ASP A 36 4.80 32.23 3.18
N LEU A 37 4.46 33.24 3.98
CA LEU A 37 4.19 33.09 5.41
C LEU A 37 3.01 32.15 5.67
N TYR A 38 1.90 32.31 4.96
CA TYR A 38 0.74 31.43 5.06
C TYR A 38 1.11 29.98 4.74
N LEU A 39 1.81 29.74 3.63
CA LEU A 39 2.23 28.40 3.20
C LEU A 39 3.22 27.77 4.19
N GLY A 40 4.13 28.57 4.75
CA GLY A 40 5.03 28.13 5.82
C GLY A 40 4.28 27.65 7.06
N GLN A 41 3.27 28.41 7.50
CA GLN A 41 2.44 28.02 8.65
C GLN A 41 1.55 26.82 8.34
N SER A 42 1.00 26.71 7.13
CA SER A 42 0.21 25.55 6.69
C SER A 42 1.05 24.28 6.72
N LEU A 43 2.27 24.33 6.18
CA LEU A 43 3.20 23.20 6.23
C LEU A 43 3.54 22.80 7.68
N GLN A 44 3.79 23.76 8.57
CA GLN A 44 4.03 23.48 9.99
C GLN A 44 2.83 22.79 10.65
N ARG A 45 1.61 23.24 10.35
CA ARG A 45 0.39 22.58 10.86
C ARG A 45 0.23 21.16 10.34
N LEU A 46 0.57 20.91 9.08
CA LEU A 46 0.56 19.57 8.47
C LEU A 46 1.61 18.63 9.06
N CYS A 47 2.81 19.14 9.37
CA CYS A 47 3.91 18.34 9.94
C CYS A 47 3.76 18.10 11.45
N ARG A 48 3.15 19.02 12.20
CA ARG A 48 3.07 18.95 13.66
C ARG A 48 2.46 17.65 14.21
N PRO A 49 1.32 17.13 13.68
CA PRO A 49 0.79 15.83 14.14
C PRO A 49 1.78 14.68 13.88
N ILE A 50 2.57 14.76 12.81
CA ILE A 50 3.60 13.75 12.51
C ILE A 50 4.73 13.80 13.53
N GLU A 51 5.22 15.00 13.85
CA GLU A 51 6.25 15.18 14.88
C GLU A 51 5.77 14.73 16.27
N GLN A 52 4.49 14.90 16.57
CA GLN A 52 3.87 14.40 17.79
C GLN A 52 3.76 12.87 17.83
N MET A 53 3.46 12.25 16.68
CA MET A 53 3.42 10.79 16.55
C MET A 53 4.82 10.16 16.63
N PHE A 54 5.85 10.88 16.19
CA PHE A 54 7.23 10.40 16.15
C PHE A 54 8.18 11.35 16.89
N PRO A 55 8.05 11.44 18.23
CA PRO A 55 8.89 12.33 19.03
C PRO A 55 10.36 11.92 18.90
N SER A 56 11.20 12.88 18.49
CA SER A 56 12.63 12.63 18.24
C SER A 56 13.47 12.83 19.51
N GLN A 57 13.05 12.20 20.61
CA GLN A 57 13.78 12.28 21.89
C GLN A 57 14.86 11.21 21.96
N GLU A 58 16.08 11.61 22.35
CA GLU A 58 17.19 10.67 22.58
C GLU A 58 16.81 9.63 23.63
N GLY A 59 17.00 8.35 23.30
CA GLY A 59 16.70 7.22 24.19
C GLY A 59 15.22 6.80 24.24
N TYR A 60 14.31 7.47 23.53
CA TYR A 60 12.91 7.07 23.42
C TYR A 60 12.68 6.27 22.15
N GLN A 61 12.26 5.01 22.29
CA GLN A 61 11.70 4.27 21.15
C GLN A 61 10.23 4.66 21.01
N ALA A 62 9.92 5.40 19.94
CA ALA A 62 8.55 5.77 19.64
C ALA A 62 7.70 4.51 19.47
N ALA A 63 6.63 4.41 20.26
CA ALA A 63 5.62 3.38 20.04
C ALA A 63 4.96 3.58 18.67
N ILE A 64 4.46 2.50 18.09
CA ILE A 64 3.68 2.58 16.86
C ILE A 64 2.48 3.54 17.09
N PRO A 65 2.31 4.59 16.26
CA PRO A 65 1.21 5.53 16.42
C PRO A 65 -0.16 4.87 16.43
N SER A 66 -1.11 5.46 17.13
CA SER A 66 -2.46 4.92 17.20
C SER A 66 -3.30 5.32 15.98
N LYS A 67 -4.39 4.57 15.75
CA LYS A 67 -5.40 4.94 14.76
C LYS A 67 -5.99 6.34 15.01
N HIS A 68 -6.10 6.75 16.27
CA HIS A 68 -6.61 8.07 16.64
C HIS A 68 -5.67 9.18 16.15
N ASP A 69 -4.36 8.97 16.26
CA ASP A 69 -3.36 9.96 15.83
C ASP A 69 -3.39 10.16 14.31
N LEU A 70 -3.55 9.06 13.55
CA LEU A 70 -3.75 9.13 12.10
C LEU A 70 -5.05 9.84 11.71
N GLN A 71 -6.13 9.64 12.47
CA GLN A 71 -7.38 10.37 12.24
C GLN A 71 -7.20 11.86 12.51
N ALA A 72 -6.41 12.25 13.52
CA ALA A 72 -6.08 13.64 13.77
C ALA A 72 -5.27 14.24 12.61
N LEU A 73 -4.27 13.53 12.09
CA LEU A 73 -3.51 13.96 10.91
C LEU A 73 -4.41 14.17 9.68
N LEU A 74 -5.29 13.21 9.39
CA LEU A 74 -6.24 13.31 8.27
C LEU A 74 -7.19 14.51 8.43
N ARG A 75 -7.69 14.77 9.64
CA ARG A 75 -8.52 15.95 9.91
C ARG A 75 -7.76 17.25 9.65
N VAL A 76 -6.51 17.35 10.11
CA VAL A 76 -5.67 18.53 9.83
C VAL A 76 -5.47 18.72 8.33
N MET A 77 -5.16 17.65 7.59
CA MET A 77 -5.05 17.72 6.13
C MET A 77 -6.34 18.20 5.46
N GLN A 78 -7.50 17.69 5.88
CA GLN A 78 -8.81 18.13 5.39
C GLN A 78 -9.06 19.61 5.70
N THR A 79 -8.79 20.05 6.93
CA THR A 79 -8.97 21.44 7.35
C THR A 79 -8.10 22.38 6.53
N GLU A 80 -6.82 22.07 6.30
CA GLU A 80 -5.93 22.92 5.49
C GLU A 80 -6.42 23.04 4.05
N VAL A 81 -6.92 21.95 3.44
CA VAL A 81 -7.48 21.99 2.09
C VAL A 81 -8.74 22.86 2.03
N VAL A 82 -9.63 22.76 3.03
CA VAL A 82 -10.85 23.57 3.10
C VAL A 82 -10.53 25.05 3.34
N SER A 83 -9.61 25.36 4.25
CA SER A 83 -9.16 26.74 4.51
C SER A 83 -8.50 27.37 3.29
N ALA A 84 -7.64 26.63 2.59
CA ALA A 84 -6.99 27.11 1.36
C ALA A 84 -8.01 27.46 0.27
N LEU A 85 -9.08 26.65 0.14
CA LEU A 85 -10.16 26.91 -0.80
C LEU A 85 -10.95 28.16 -0.42
N ALA A 86 -11.26 28.35 0.86
CA ALA A 86 -12.06 29.48 1.35
C ALA A 86 -11.31 30.82 1.24
N GLU A 87 -10.00 30.83 1.52
CA GLU A 87 -9.21 32.07 1.64
C GLU A 87 -8.56 32.50 0.33
N GLY A 88 -8.07 31.55 -0.48
CA GLY A 88 -7.30 31.87 -1.69
C GLY A 88 -7.64 31.03 -2.93
N GLY A 89 -8.70 30.23 -2.85
CA GLY A 89 -9.28 29.48 -3.96
C GLY A 89 -8.25 28.74 -4.82
N PRO A 90 -8.24 28.93 -6.15
CA PRO A 90 -7.38 28.17 -7.07
C PRO A 90 -5.88 28.48 -6.95
N LEU A 91 -5.49 29.59 -6.30
CA LEU A 91 -4.09 30.03 -6.24
C LEU A 91 -3.33 29.39 -5.07
N LEU A 92 -3.95 29.28 -3.90
CA LEU A 92 -3.33 28.69 -2.71
C LEU A 92 -3.44 27.17 -2.66
N LEU A 93 -4.57 26.61 -3.13
CA LEU A 93 -4.86 25.19 -3.01
C LEU A 93 -3.76 24.27 -3.57
N PRO A 94 -3.19 24.50 -4.77
CA PRO A 94 -2.11 23.64 -5.28
C PRO A 94 -0.87 23.63 -4.38
N HIS A 95 -0.54 24.77 -3.76
CA HIS A 95 0.62 24.90 -2.89
C HIS A 95 0.40 24.22 -1.53
N VAL A 96 -0.80 24.30 -0.97
CA VAL A 96 -1.18 23.58 0.25
C VAL A 96 -1.17 22.06 0.03
N LEU A 97 -1.69 21.60 -1.12
CA LEU A 97 -1.62 20.19 -1.50
C LEU A 97 -0.17 19.70 -1.68
N GLN A 98 0.72 20.54 -2.21
CA GLN A 98 2.15 20.24 -2.25
C GLN A 98 2.78 20.20 -0.84
N GLY A 99 2.33 21.05 0.07
CA GLY A 99 2.68 20.94 1.50
C GLY A 99 2.23 19.60 2.10
N MET A 100 1.02 19.14 1.76
CA MET A 100 0.51 17.84 2.19
C MET A 100 1.34 16.68 1.63
N VAL A 101 1.73 16.73 0.36
CA VAL A 101 2.65 15.76 -0.26
C VAL A 101 3.96 15.68 0.54
N LYS A 102 4.57 16.83 0.87
CA LYS A 102 5.80 16.87 1.69
C LYS A 102 5.59 16.27 3.08
N ALA A 103 4.45 16.56 3.73
CA ALA A 103 4.11 15.97 5.02
C ALA A 103 3.97 14.44 4.92
N VAL A 104 3.38 13.93 3.83
CA VAL A 104 3.28 12.47 3.59
C VAL A 104 4.67 11.86 3.37
N TYR A 105 5.57 12.50 2.64
CA TYR A 105 6.96 12.03 2.52
C TYR A 105 7.68 12.02 3.88
N LEU A 106 7.47 13.02 4.73
CA LEU A 106 8.01 13.03 6.09
C LEU A 106 7.46 11.85 6.91
N PHE A 107 6.15 11.60 6.83
CA PHE A 107 5.53 10.43 7.46
C PHE A 107 6.15 9.12 6.96
N CYS A 108 6.34 8.98 5.64
CA CYS A 108 6.98 7.81 5.05
C CYS A 108 8.40 7.60 5.59
N ALA A 109 9.21 8.65 5.65
CA ALA A 109 10.57 8.58 6.19
C ALA A 109 10.61 8.17 7.66
N LYS A 110 9.64 8.65 8.48
CA LYS A 110 9.52 8.25 9.88
C LYS A 110 9.12 6.78 10.02
N ILE A 111 8.16 6.29 9.22
CA ILE A 111 7.78 4.88 9.20
C ILE A 111 8.96 4.02 8.75
N GLU A 112 9.67 4.40 7.69
CA GLU A 112 10.83 3.66 7.17
C GLU A 112 11.92 3.46 8.22
N ALA A 113 12.19 4.49 9.02
CA ALA A 113 13.14 4.40 10.14
C ALA A 113 12.71 3.43 11.26
N MET A 114 11.42 3.08 11.35
CA MET A 114 10.89 2.13 12.33
C MET A 114 10.77 0.69 11.79
N ILE A 115 11.02 0.47 10.50
CA ILE A 115 10.89 -0.87 9.90
C ILE A 115 12.03 -1.75 10.40
N ASN A 116 11.67 -2.89 10.99
CA ASN A 116 12.66 -3.91 11.34
C ASN A 116 13.11 -4.63 10.07
N THR A 117 14.41 -4.59 9.78
CA THR A 117 15.03 -5.23 8.60
C THR A 117 15.93 -6.42 8.98
N GLY A 118 16.06 -6.72 10.28
CA GLY A 118 16.88 -7.81 10.81
C GLY A 118 16.36 -9.21 10.46
N GLU A 119 17.12 -10.23 10.87
CA GLU A 119 16.75 -11.63 10.60
C GLU A 119 15.37 -11.99 11.19
N GLY A 120 15.05 -11.50 12.38
CA GLY A 120 13.77 -11.80 13.06
C GLY A 120 12.55 -11.28 12.30
N ALA A 121 12.68 -10.19 11.54
CA ALA A 121 11.63 -9.62 10.70
C ALA A 121 11.35 -10.46 9.45
N ARG A 122 12.34 -11.24 9.00
CA ARG A 122 12.24 -12.14 7.84
C ARG A 122 11.85 -13.56 8.23
N LYS A 123 12.24 -13.98 9.42
CA LYS A 123 12.07 -15.34 9.92
C LYS A 123 10.60 -15.74 10.01
N LEU A 124 10.31 -16.92 9.47
CA LEU A 124 9.06 -17.64 9.68
C LEU A 124 9.35 -18.82 10.62
N TYR A 125 8.33 -19.31 11.32
CA TYR A 125 8.49 -20.39 12.28
C TYR A 125 7.63 -21.63 11.93
N PRO A 126 7.92 -22.36 10.83
CA PRO A 126 7.13 -23.52 10.43
C PRO A 126 7.01 -24.59 11.53
N LEU A 127 8.12 -24.87 12.24
CA LEU A 127 8.16 -25.84 13.33
C LEU A 127 7.43 -25.40 14.60
N ARG A 128 7.08 -24.12 14.71
CA ARG A 128 6.27 -23.57 15.80
C ARG A 128 4.88 -23.16 15.31
N GLY A 129 4.32 -23.93 14.37
CA GLY A 129 2.95 -23.72 13.88
C GLY A 129 2.75 -22.40 13.15
N TRP A 130 3.80 -21.84 12.54
CA TRP A 130 3.74 -20.55 11.84
C TRP A 130 3.28 -19.41 12.77
N MET A 131 3.79 -19.41 14.00
CA MET A 131 3.59 -18.28 14.90
C MET A 131 4.28 -17.03 14.38
N LEU A 132 3.66 -15.89 14.64
CA LEU A 132 4.15 -14.59 14.23
C LEU A 132 5.19 -14.06 15.23
N GLY A 133 6.39 -13.75 14.73
CA GLY A 133 7.46 -13.15 15.54
C GLY A 133 7.21 -11.67 15.82
N TYR A 134 7.80 -11.17 16.90
CA TYR A 134 7.64 -9.77 17.36
C TYR A 134 8.00 -8.75 16.27
N GLU A 135 9.17 -8.86 15.65
CA GLU A 135 9.62 -7.90 14.63
C GLU A 135 8.72 -7.89 13.38
N LYS A 136 8.20 -9.07 13.00
CA LYS A 136 7.32 -9.24 11.85
C LYS A 136 5.89 -8.76 12.15
N GLU A 137 5.41 -8.93 13.39
CA GLU A 137 4.15 -8.32 13.88
C GLU A 137 4.26 -6.79 13.91
N HIS A 138 5.38 -6.24 14.40
CA HIS A 138 5.64 -4.79 14.39
C HIS A 138 5.54 -4.22 12.97
N ASN A 139 6.20 -4.85 11.99
CA ASN A 139 6.13 -4.42 10.59
C ASN A 139 4.70 -4.52 10.00
N LEU A 140 3.90 -5.50 10.42
CA LEU A 140 2.49 -5.59 10.01
C LEU A 140 1.64 -4.47 10.60
N GLN A 141 1.90 -4.06 11.83
CA GLN A 141 1.23 -2.91 12.43
C GLN A 141 1.60 -1.61 11.69
N LEU A 142 2.86 -1.43 11.30
CA LEU A 142 3.27 -0.31 10.43
C LEU A 142 2.54 -0.34 9.07
N LEU A 143 2.40 -1.52 8.45
CA LEU A 143 1.65 -1.68 7.20
C LEU A 143 0.18 -1.28 7.37
N GLN A 144 -0.45 -1.63 8.48
CA GLN A 144 -1.82 -1.23 8.79
C GLN A 144 -1.95 0.29 8.92
N LEU A 145 -0.98 0.97 9.56
CA LEU A 145 -0.96 2.44 9.63
C LEU A 145 -0.83 3.08 8.25
N VAL A 146 0.10 2.62 7.43
CA VAL A 146 0.28 3.13 6.07
C VAL A 146 -0.99 2.94 5.25
N ALA A 147 -1.66 1.79 5.37
CA ALA A 147 -2.92 1.52 4.68
C ALA A 147 -4.07 2.42 5.13
N LEU A 148 -4.14 2.76 6.43
CA LEU A 148 -5.15 3.68 6.96
C LEU A 148 -4.99 5.09 6.38
N LEU A 149 -3.76 5.62 6.37
CA LEU A 149 -3.49 6.94 5.78
C LEU A 149 -3.72 6.93 4.26
N HIS A 150 -3.26 5.88 3.57
CA HIS A 150 -3.49 5.67 2.13
C HIS A 150 -4.98 5.72 1.81
N HIS A 151 -5.81 4.97 2.53
CA HIS A 151 -7.26 4.94 2.30
C HIS A 151 -7.92 6.31 2.58
N GLY A 152 -7.49 7.01 3.62
CA GLY A 152 -7.97 8.36 3.92
C GLY A 152 -7.66 9.36 2.81
N LEU A 153 -6.41 9.38 2.32
CA LEU A 153 -5.99 10.26 1.23
C LEU A 153 -6.66 9.92 -0.10
N GLN A 154 -6.86 8.63 -0.39
CA GLN A 154 -7.54 8.21 -1.62
C GLN A 154 -9.00 8.68 -1.69
N ARG A 155 -9.66 8.84 -0.53
CA ARG A 155 -11.04 9.33 -0.43
C ARG A 155 -11.15 10.85 -0.43
N LEU A 156 -10.06 11.56 -0.12
CA LEU A 156 -10.03 13.03 0.00
C LEU A 156 -10.63 13.76 -1.23
N PRO A 157 -10.34 13.36 -2.49
CA PRO A 157 -10.92 14.04 -3.65
C PRO A 157 -12.43 13.86 -3.79
N GLN A 158 -12.98 12.73 -3.30
CA GLN A 158 -14.41 12.45 -3.32
C GLN A 158 -15.12 13.24 -2.21
N GLU A 159 -14.53 13.28 -1.02
CA GLU A 159 -15.07 13.98 0.15
C GLU A 159 -15.04 15.51 -0.03
N LEU A 160 -14.00 16.02 -0.67
CA LEU A 160 -13.80 17.45 -0.94
C LEU A 160 -13.99 17.76 -2.42
N ALA A 161 -14.95 17.10 -3.08
CA ALA A 161 -15.19 17.23 -4.52
C ALA A 161 -15.23 18.68 -5.05
N PRO A 162 -15.80 19.68 -4.36
CA PRO A 162 -15.76 21.08 -4.82
C PRO A 162 -14.33 21.63 -4.98
N ALA A 163 -13.40 21.27 -4.07
CA ALA A 163 -12.01 21.69 -4.11
C ALA A 163 -11.26 21.06 -5.30
N PHE A 164 -11.55 19.80 -5.61
CA PHE A 164 -10.83 19.04 -6.63
C PHE A 164 -11.39 19.19 -8.05
N ARG A 165 -12.56 19.83 -8.21
CA ARG A 165 -13.08 20.27 -9.52
C ARG A 165 -12.30 21.44 -10.13
N VAL A 166 -11.49 22.13 -9.32
CA VAL A 166 -10.78 23.36 -9.69
C VAL A 166 -9.61 23.11 -10.65
N GLY A 167 -9.02 21.90 -10.68
CA GLY A 167 -8.00 21.58 -11.68
C GLY A 167 -7.24 20.26 -11.50
N VAL A 168 -6.72 19.73 -12.62
CA VAL A 168 -5.97 18.46 -12.72
C VAL A 168 -4.71 18.42 -11.84
N SER A 169 -4.12 19.58 -11.52
CA SER A 169 -2.95 19.62 -10.62
C SER A 169 -3.27 19.15 -9.21
N CYS A 170 -4.50 19.38 -8.72
CA CYS A 170 -4.90 19.03 -7.36
C CYS A 170 -5.05 17.51 -7.21
N THR A 171 -5.67 16.86 -8.20
CA THR A 171 -5.82 15.40 -8.22
C THR A 171 -4.47 14.70 -8.36
N LYS A 172 -3.54 15.26 -9.15
CA LYS A 172 -2.15 14.77 -9.26
C LYS A 172 -1.42 14.80 -7.93
N ALA A 173 -1.52 15.86 -7.14
CA ALA A 173 -0.85 15.95 -5.85
C ALA A 173 -1.33 14.88 -4.85
N VAL A 174 -2.65 14.61 -4.80
CA VAL A 174 -3.18 13.53 -3.96
C VAL A 174 -2.72 12.16 -4.47
N ALA A 175 -2.75 11.94 -5.79
CA ALA A 175 -2.26 10.70 -6.38
C ALA A 175 -0.77 10.46 -6.10
N GLU A 176 0.04 11.52 -6.11
CA GLU A 176 1.46 11.47 -5.73
C GLU A 176 1.64 11.05 -4.26
N ALA A 177 0.92 11.67 -3.33
CA ALA A 177 0.97 11.31 -1.91
C ALA A 177 0.53 9.85 -1.66
N VAL A 178 -0.55 9.42 -2.30
CA VAL A 178 -1.03 8.02 -2.25
C VAL A 178 0.02 7.06 -2.83
N GLY A 179 0.63 7.43 -3.97
CA GLY A 179 1.68 6.64 -4.62
C GLY A 179 2.95 6.51 -3.77
N ALA A 180 3.33 7.54 -3.02
CA ALA A 180 4.45 7.48 -2.08
C ALA A 180 4.21 6.46 -0.96
N LEU A 181 3.00 6.44 -0.38
CA LEU A 181 2.60 5.47 0.64
C LEU A 181 2.55 4.05 0.08
N GLU A 182 2.00 3.87 -1.13
CA GLU A 182 1.97 2.58 -1.82
C GLU A 182 3.39 2.07 -2.07
N THR A 183 4.28 2.93 -2.56
CA THR A 183 5.68 2.55 -2.84
C THR A 183 6.39 2.09 -1.58
N LEU A 184 6.29 2.86 -0.48
CA LEU A 184 6.84 2.47 0.82
C LEU A 184 6.30 1.11 1.28
N ALA A 185 4.98 0.94 1.25
CA ALA A 185 4.33 -0.30 1.70
C ALA A 185 4.77 -1.50 0.86
N VAL A 186 4.75 -1.36 -0.47
CA VAL A 186 5.07 -2.46 -1.38
C VAL A 186 6.54 -2.86 -1.25
N VAL A 187 7.46 -1.89 -1.33
CA VAL A 187 8.90 -2.17 -1.40
C VAL A 187 9.44 -2.68 -0.06
N ASN A 188 9.07 -2.04 1.05
CA ASN A 188 9.71 -2.28 2.34
C ASN A 188 8.94 -3.25 3.26
N LEU A 189 7.63 -3.39 3.10
CA LEU A 189 6.79 -4.19 4.01
C LEU A 189 6.19 -5.43 3.34
N VAL A 190 5.52 -5.25 2.20
CA VAL A 190 4.76 -6.34 1.56
C VAL A 190 5.66 -7.27 0.75
N HIS A 191 6.50 -6.72 -0.13
CA HIS A 191 7.33 -7.54 -1.03
C HIS A 191 8.29 -8.47 -0.28
N PRO A 192 9.09 -8.02 0.72
CA PRO A 192 9.98 -8.89 1.48
C PRO A 192 9.21 -10.04 2.15
N TYR A 193 8.03 -9.74 2.69
CA TYR A 193 7.16 -10.72 3.32
C TYR A 193 6.67 -11.79 2.35
N MET A 194 6.22 -11.39 1.17
CA MET A 194 5.78 -12.33 0.13
C MET A 194 6.93 -13.19 -0.38
N VAL A 195 8.14 -12.63 -0.46
CA VAL A 195 9.35 -13.39 -0.82
C VAL A 195 9.69 -14.42 0.25
N ASP A 196 9.64 -14.06 1.53
CA ASP A 196 9.92 -15.00 2.63
C ASP A 196 8.91 -16.17 2.60
N ILE A 197 7.61 -15.88 2.47
CA ILE A 197 6.56 -16.92 2.35
C ILE A 197 6.80 -17.81 1.12
N ALA A 198 7.06 -17.20 -0.04
CA ALA A 198 7.28 -17.95 -1.27
C ALA A 198 8.50 -18.88 -1.18
N THR A 199 9.53 -18.45 -0.45
CA THR A 199 10.75 -19.23 -0.25
C THR A 199 10.48 -20.45 0.63
N GLU A 200 9.84 -20.26 1.78
CA GLU A 200 9.49 -21.36 2.69
C GLU A 200 8.54 -22.37 2.05
N LEU A 201 7.44 -21.89 1.47
CA LEU A 201 6.47 -22.76 0.79
C LEU A 201 7.07 -23.41 -0.45
N GLY A 202 7.92 -22.70 -1.18
CA GLY A 202 8.69 -23.26 -2.30
C GLY A 202 9.61 -24.40 -1.87
N GLY A 203 10.26 -24.27 -0.71
CA GLY A 203 11.05 -25.34 -0.09
C GLY A 203 10.20 -26.58 0.20
N THR A 204 9.00 -26.40 0.75
CA THR A 204 8.05 -27.52 0.95
C THR A 204 7.65 -28.17 -0.38
N LEU A 205 7.42 -27.41 -1.45
CA LEU A 205 7.11 -27.96 -2.76
C LEU A 205 8.28 -28.72 -3.38
N ALA A 206 9.52 -28.30 -3.11
CA ALA A 206 10.72 -28.99 -3.60
C ALA A 206 10.90 -30.40 -3.00
N GLU A 207 10.29 -30.70 -1.84
CA GLU A 207 10.25 -32.06 -1.27
C GLU A 207 9.58 -33.09 -2.21
N MET A 208 8.85 -32.63 -3.23
CA MET A 208 8.38 -33.47 -4.33
C MET A 208 9.50 -34.34 -4.92
N HIS A 209 10.73 -33.81 -5.05
CA HIS A 209 11.86 -34.55 -5.63
C HIS A 209 12.39 -35.69 -4.77
N LEU A 210 12.01 -35.76 -3.50
CA LEU A 210 12.41 -36.84 -2.59
C LEU A 210 11.55 -38.10 -2.75
N LYS A 211 10.52 -38.03 -3.59
CA LYS A 211 9.53 -39.09 -3.73
C LYS A 211 9.79 -39.96 -4.94
N ASN A 212 9.56 -41.26 -4.78
CA ASN A 212 9.52 -42.20 -5.89
C ASN A 212 8.17 -42.14 -6.63
N TYR A 213 8.19 -41.67 -7.88
CA TYR A 213 7.03 -41.62 -8.78
C TYR A 213 7.02 -42.73 -9.84
N ALA A 214 7.97 -43.66 -9.76
CA ALA A 214 7.98 -44.88 -10.56
C ALA A 214 8.35 -46.08 -9.68
N PRO A 215 7.55 -46.40 -8.63
CA PRO A 215 7.78 -47.59 -7.82
C PRO A 215 7.70 -48.86 -8.67
N LEU A 216 8.50 -49.86 -8.29
CA LEU A 216 8.47 -51.16 -8.95
C LEU A 216 7.13 -51.87 -8.66
N PRO A 217 6.64 -52.77 -9.54
CA PRO A 217 5.36 -53.46 -9.35
C PRO A 217 5.23 -54.17 -7.99
N GLN A 218 6.34 -54.75 -7.49
CA GLN A 218 6.40 -55.40 -6.18
C GLN A 218 6.21 -54.41 -5.00
N GLU A 219 6.66 -53.17 -5.16
CA GLU A 219 6.49 -52.09 -4.18
C GLU A 219 5.08 -51.49 -4.23
N GLN A 220 4.43 -51.54 -5.40
CA GLN A 220 3.03 -51.11 -5.56
C GLN A 220 2.07 -52.06 -4.83
N GLU A 221 2.25 -53.38 -4.96
CA GLU A 221 1.38 -54.37 -4.29
C GLU A 221 1.46 -54.34 -2.76
N GLN A 222 2.60 -53.94 -2.20
CA GLN A 222 2.78 -53.75 -0.75
C GLN A 222 2.27 -52.38 -0.26
N GLY A 223 2.29 -51.35 -1.11
CA GLY A 223 1.89 -49.98 -0.77
C GLY A 223 0.39 -49.67 -0.90
N ASP A 224 -0.36 -50.49 -1.66
CA ASP A 224 -1.74 -50.16 -2.06
C ASP A 224 -2.81 -50.45 -0.98
N LYS A 225 -2.45 -51.12 0.12
CA LYS A 225 -3.42 -51.50 1.17
C LYS A 225 -3.78 -50.39 2.16
N GLY A 226 -3.51 -49.12 1.84
CA GLY A 226 -3.92 -48.01 2.71
C GLY A 226 -3.15 -46.70 2.56
N GLN A 227 -2.37 -46.50 1.49
CA GLN A 227 -1.71 -45.20 1.28
C GLN A 227 -2.72 -44.12 0.88
N THR A 228 -2.71 -43.03 1.64
CA THR A 228 -3.43 -41.79 1.32
C THR A 228 -3.13 -41.37 -0.12
N MET A 229 -4.18 -41.08 -0.92
CA MET A 229 -4.04 -40.61 -2.31
C MET A 229 -3.10 -39.40 -2.45
N ASN A 230 -2.93 -38.61 -1.39
CA ASN A 230 -2.22 -37.34 -1.40
C ASN A 230 -0.76 -37.51 -0.94
N SER A 231 0.15 -36.77 -1.57
CA SER A 231 1.54 -36.71 -1.14
C SER A 231 1.72 -35.97 0.18
N ARG A 232 2.64 -36.42 1.05
CA ARG A 232 2.92 -35.76 2.33
C ARG A 232 3.30 -34.29 2.17
N PHE A 233 4.17 -33.96 1.21
CA PHE A 233 4.59 -32.58 0.98
C PHE A 233 3.41 -31.66 0.64
N ILE A 234 2.41 -32.15 -0.13
CA ILE A 234 1.27 -31.32 -0.51
C ILE A 234 0.33 -31.10 0.69
N SER A 235 0.15 -32.11 1.55
CA SER A 235 -0.59 -31.94 2.80
C SER A 235 0.13 -30.98 3.76
N THR A 236 1.45 -31.04 3.84
CA THR A 236 2.27 -30.07 4.60
C THR A 236 2.12 -28.66 4.03
N PHE A 237 2.15 -28.50 2.71
CA PHE A 237 1.93 -27.23 2.04
C PHE A 237 0.55 -26.66 2.34
N GLN A 238 -0.51 -27.46 2.23
CA GLN A 238 -1.88 -27.02 2.54
C GLN A 238 -2.01 -26.58 4.00
N ALA A 239 -1.46 -27.35 4.94
CA ALA A 239 -1.46 -27.00 6.35
C ALA A 239 -0.67 -25.72 6.63
N ALA A 240 0.47 -25.53 5.95
CA ALA A 240 1.28 -24.32 6.04
C ALA A 240 0.53 -23.08 5.52
N VAL A 241 -0.11 -23.18 4.36
CA VAL A 241 -0.93 -22.09 3.79
C VAL A 241 -2.06 -21.71 4.74
N GLU A 242 -2.76 -22.69 5.33
CA GLU A 242 -3.84 -22.41 6.28
C GLU A 242 -3.33 -21.76 7.57
N ALA A 243 -2.19 -22.22 8.10
CA ALA A 243 -1.56 -21.62 9.27
C ALA A 243 -1.09 -20.18 8.99
N LEU A 244 -0.44 -19.95 7.85
CA LEU A 244 -0.05 -18.62 7.37
C LEU A 244 -1.28 -17.72 7.22
N ARG A 245 -2.38 -18.23 6.65
CA ARG A 245 -3.61 -17.47 6.48
C ARG A 245 -4.16 -16.99 7.82
N LYS A 246 -4.20 -17.89 8.80
CA LYS A 246 -4.71 -17.62 10.14
C LYS A 246 -3.83 -16.61 10.90
N HIS A 247 -2.51 -16.83 10.93
CA HIS A 247 -1.61 -16.10 11.81
C HIS A 247 -0.98 -14.85 11.18
N HIS A 248 -0.78 -14.84 9.87
CA HIS A 248 -0.06 -13.79 9.15
C HIS A 248 -1.00 -13.03 8.20
N LEU A 249 -1.63 -13.72 7.26
CA LEU A 249 -2.30 -13.07 6.14
C LEU A 249 -3.61 -12.38 6.54
N SER A 250 -4.28 -12.86 7.58
CA SER A 250 -5.46 -12.22 8.18
C SER A 250 -5.20 -10.81 8.71
N ARG A 251 -3.93 -10.44 8.93
CA ARG A 251 -3.52 -9.12 9.43
C ARG A 251 -3.25 -8.10 8.32
N PHE A 252 -3.27 -8.53 7.05
CA PHE A 252 -3.02 -7.64 5.92
C PHE A 252 -4.27 -6.80 5.58
N PRO A 253 -4.09 -5.53 5.19
CA PRO A 253 -5.20 -4.67 4.75
C PRO A 253 -5.60 -5.01 3.30
N LEU A 254 -6.37 -6.08 3.12
CA LEU A 254 -6.80 -6.59 1.80
C LEU A 254 -7.66 -5.60 0.99
N GLN A 255 -8.23 -4.59 1.64
CA GLN A 255 -8.92 -3.49 0.97
C GLN A 255 -8.00 -2.63 0.09
N CYS A 256 -6.69 -2.72 0.27
CA CYS A 256 -5.71 -2.03 -0.54
C CYS A 256 -5.37 -2.85 -1.79
N GLU A 257 -5.60 -2.28 -2.98
CA GLU A 257 -5.33 -2.93 -4.27
C GLU A 257 -3.88 -3.41 -4.42
N PHE A 258 -2.90 -2.65 -3.89
CA PHE A 258 -1.49 -3.07 -3.93
C PHE A 258 -1.21 -4.35 -3.11
N VAL A 259 -1.93 -4.57 -2.01
CA VAL A 259 -1.83 -5.80 -1.20
C VAL A 259 -2.46 -6.96 -1.96
N SER A 260 -3.67 -6.76 -2.50
CA SER A 260 -4.38 -7.77 -3.30
C SER A 260 -3.57 -8.21 -4.52
N ARG A 261 -2.89 -7.27 -5.20
CA ARG A 261 -1.94 -7.59 -6.28
C ARG A 261 -0.75 -8.43 -5.80
N ALA A 262 -0.21 -8.15 -4.61
CA ALA A 262 0.90 -8.92 -4.06
C ALA A 262 0.50 -10.38 -3.72
N PHE A 263 -0.70 -10.59 -3.19
CA PHE A 263 -1.25 -11.93 -2.95
C PHE A 263 -1.48 -12.71 -4.25
N LYS A 264 -2.02 -12.04 -5.27
CA LYS A 264 -2.13 -12.61 -6.63
C LYS A 264 -0.76 -13.02 -7.18
N ALA A 265 0.25 -12.16 -7.04
CA ALA A 265 1.61 -12.45 -7.47
C ALA A 265 2.24 -13.63 -6.70
N LEU A 266 2.02 -13.74 -5.39
CA LEU A 266 2.44 -14.86 -4.56
C LEU A 266 1.81 -16.18 -5.05
N ALA A 267 0.49 -16.22 -5.21
CA ALA A 267 -0.21 -17.40 -5.69
C ALA A 267 0.30 -17.85 -7.07
N GLY A 268 0.46 -16.90 -8.00
CA GLY A 268 1.03 -17.18 -9.32
C GLY A 268 2.48 -17.68 -9.27
N ARG A 269 3.30 -17.19 -8.35
CA ARG A 269 4.68 -17.67 -8.15
C ARG A 269 4.71 -19.10 -7.62
N LEU A 270 3.90 -19.43 -6.62
CA LEU A 270 3.80 -20.78 -6.05
C LEU A 270 3.31 -21.80 -7.08
N LEU A 271 2.33 -21.42 -7.90
CA LEU A 271 1.85 -22.22 -9.02
C LEU A 271 2.97 -22.53 -10.03
N ARG A 272 3.72 -21.50 -10.45
CA ARG A 272 4.87 -21.68 -11.36
C ARG A 272 5.95 -22.58 -10.76
N LEU A 273 6.25 -22.42 -9.47
CA LEU A 273 7.22 -23.27 -8.76
C LEU A 273 6.77 -24.73 -8.77
N TYR A 274 5.51 -25.02 -8.45
CA TYR A 274 4.98 -26.38 -8.49
C TYR A 274 5.12 -27.00 -9.88
N VAL A 275 4.66 -26.30 -10.92
CA VAL A 275 4.72 -26.81 -12.30
C VAL A 275 6.16 -27.03 -12.75
N SER A 276 7.06 -26.12 -12.39
CA SER A 276 8.50 -26.26 -12.68
C SER A 276 9.10 -27.49 -11.99
N HIS A 277 8.79 -27.71 -10.70
CA HIS A 277 9.26 -28.90 -10.00
C HIS A 277 8.66 -30.18 -10.60
N ALA A 278 7.35 -30.21 -10.86
CA ALA A 278 6.66 -31.37 -11.44
C ALA A 278 7.20 -31.74 -12.83
N ALA A 279 7.55 -30.75 -13.66
CA ALA A 279 8.14 -30.98 -14.98
C ALA A 279 9.48 -31.73 -14.91
N LEU A 280 10.26 -31.50 -13.85
CA LEU A 280 11.59 -32.09 -13.65
C LEU A 280 11.57 -33.47 -12.98
N VAL A 281 10.46 -33.87 -12.36
CA VAL A 281 10.34 -35.17 -11.66
C VAL A 281 10.50 -36.33 -12.64
N ARG A 282 11.57 -37.11 -12.53
CA ARG A 282 11.80 -38.35 -13.28
C ARG A 282 12.57 -39.36 -12.40
N PRO A 283 12.40 -40.67 -12.58
CA PRO A 283 11.49 -41.36 -13.51
C PRO A 283 10.01 -41.22 -13.12
N LEU A 284 9.11 -41.29 -14.10
CA LEU A 284 7.67 -41.04 -13.92
C LEU A 284 6.84 -42.07 -14.69
N ASN A 285 6.05 -42.89 -13.99
CA ASN A 285 5.11 -43.85 -14.59
C ASN A 285 3.66 -43.31 -14.56
N GLU A 286 2.69 -44.05 -15.13
CA GLU A 286 1.28 -43.61 -15.17
C GLU A 286 0.67 -43.36 -13.78
N ALA A 287 0.99 -44.20 -12.80
CA ALA A 287 0.53 -44.00 -11.42
C ALA A 287 1.14 -42.73 -10.81
N GLY A 288 2.41 -42.44 -11.09
CA GLY A 288 3.08 -41.21 -10.69
C GLY A 288 2.47 -39.97 -11.34
N LYS A 289 2.09 -40.04 -12.63
CA LYS A 289 1.38 -38.94 -13.32
C LYS A 289 0.05 -38.64 -12.64
N ALA A 290 -0.77 -39.67 -12.40
CA ALA A 290 -2.04 -39.52 -11.70
C ALA A 290 -1.86 -38.89 -10.31
N LYS A 291 -0.78 -39.24 -9.61
CA LYS A 291 -0.45 -38.65 -8.31
C LYS A 291 -0.11 -37.16 -8.39
N ILE A 292 0.71 -36.75 -9.36
CA ILE A 292 1.03 -35.32 -9.58
C ILE A 292 -0.23 -34.54 -9.95
N THR A 293 -1.14 -35.12 -10.75
CA THR A 293 -2.43 -34.51 -11.08
C THR A 293 -3.31 -34.33 -9.84
N ASN A 294 -3.37 -35.33 -8.95
CA ASN A 294 -4.10 -35.21 -7.70
C ASN A 294 -3.48 -34.16 -6.76
N ASP A 295 -2.15 -34.16 -6.63
CA ASP A 295 -1.42 -33.16 -5.83
C ASP A 295 -1.62 -31.73 -6.39
N MET A 296 -1.78 -31.57 -7.71
CA MET A 296 -2.10 -30.28 -8.35
C MET A 296 -3.48 -29.76 -7.94
N ALA A 297 -4.51 -30.61 -7.93
CA ALA A 297 -5.84 -30.21 -7.46
C ALA A 297 -5.82 -29.74 -5.99
N MET A 298 -4.99 -30.40 -5.16
CA MET A 298 -4.78 -30.01 -3.77
C MET A 298 -4.02 -28.68 -3.64
N LEU A 299 -3.02 -28.44 -4.49
CA LEU A 299 -2.33 -27.15 -4.59
C LEU A 299 -3.31 -26.04 -4.94
N GLU A 300 -4.12 -26.22 -5.98
CA GLU A 300 -5.09 -25.23 -6.46
C GLU A 300 -6.09 -24.86 -5.35
N THR A 301 -6.57 -25.85 -4.60
CA THR A 301 -7.45 -25.63 -3.46
C THR A 301 -6.79 -24.73 -2.40
N ALA A 302 -5.52 -24.94 -2.09
CA ALA A 302 -4.78 -24.06 -1.18
C ALA A 302 -4.54 -22.66 -1.77
N LEU A 303 -4.20 -22.56 -3.06
CA LEU A 303 -4.00 -21.26 -3.72
C LEU A 303 -5.30 -20.44 -3.79
N TYR A 304 -6.45 -21.09 -3.92
CA TYR A 304 -7.76 -20.43 -3.88
C TYR A 304 -7.99 -19.66 -2.57
N SER A 305 -7.44 -20.16 -1.46
CA SER A 305 -7.49 -19.48 -0.15
C SER A 305 -6.63 -18.21 -0.09
N LEU A 306 -5.61 -18.09 -0.95
CA LEU A 306 -4.75 -16.92 -1.09
C LEU A 306 -5.30 -15.92 -2.10
N HIS A 307 -5.82 -16.41 -3.23
CA HIS A 307 -6.43 -15.60 -4.27
C HIS A 307 -7.56 -16.39 -4.97
N PRO A 308 -8.83 -15.95 -4.87
CA PRO A 308 -9.99 -16.72 -5.31
C PRO A 308 -10.12 -16.81 -6.84
N LYS A 309 -9.41 -15.98 -7.60
CA LYS A 309 -9.51 -15.96 -9.07
C LYS A 309 -8.29 -16.57 -9.74
N LEU A 310 -8.15 -17.89 -9.61
CA LEU A 310 -7.02 -18.63 -10.19
C LEU A 310 -6.92 -18.49 -11.72
N ALA A 311 -8.05 -18.35 -12.41
CA ALA A 311 -8.08 -18.12 -13.86
C ALA A 311 -7.32 -16.84 -14.27
N GLU A 312 -7.29 -15.81 -13.41
CA GLU A 312 -6.55 -14.58 -13.67
C GLU A 312 -5.03 -14.71 -13.42
N LEU A 313 -4.56 -15.84 -12.88
CA LEU A 313 -3.14 -16.15 -12.74
C LEU A 313 -2.53 -16.69 -14.05
N GLY A 314 -3.36 -17.05 -15.03
CA GLY A 314 -2.98 -17.72 -16.28
C GLY A 314 -2.54 -16.80 -17.43
N ALA A 315 -2.48 -15.48 -17.25
CA ALA A 315 -1.93 -14.59 -18.28
C ALA A 315 -0.48 -14.94 -18.75
N PRO A 316 0.38 -15.62 -17.95
CA PRO A 316 1.67 -16.12 -18.44
C PRO A 316 1.60 -17.46 -19.20
N TYR A 317 0.42 -18.08 -19.37
CA TYR A 317 0.27 -19.39 -20.03
C TYR A 317 -0.04 -19.32 -21.53
N LEU A 318 -0.36 -18.14 -22.08
CA LEU A 318 -0.69 -17.94 -23.49
C LEU A 318 0.48 -17.41 -24.33
N GLU A 319 1.61 -17.06 -23.69
CA GLU A 319 2.82 -16.53 -24.36
C GLU A 319 4.03 -17.47 -24.26
N LEU A 320 3.80 -18.77 -24.08
CA LEU A 320 4.80 -19.83 -24.31
C LEU A 320 4.32 -20.77 -25.41
#